data_AF-A0A973U0N2-F1
#
_entry.id   AF-A0A973U0N2-F1
#
_cell.length_a   1.000
_cell.length_b   1.000
_cell.length_c   1.000
_cell.angle_alpha   90.00
_cell.angle_beta   90.00
_cell.angle_gamma   90.00
#
_symmetry.space_group_name_H-M   'P 1'
#
loop_
_entity.id
_entity.type
_entity.pdbx_description
1 polymer ?
#
loop_
_entity_poly.entity_id
_entity_poly.type
_entity_poly.pdbx_seq_one_letter_code
_entity_poly.pdbx_strand_id
1 'polypeptide(L)' 'WQRNGWRTSDKKPVKNAELWQELVKACEPHRIEWKWVKGHSGHPENDRVDALACAAADDQRRHHTL' A
#
# COMPACT_ATOMS: atom_id res chain seq x y z
N TRP A 1 -7.03 -9.65 11.64
CA TRP A 1 -5.62 -9.82 12.07
C TRP A 1 -5.30 -9.16 13.40
N GLN A 2 -5.67 -7.89 13.64
CA GLN A 2 -5.42 -7.19 14.92
C GLN A 2 -5.80 -8.02 16.16
N ARG A 3 -7.03 -8.57 16.20
CA ARG A 3 -7.51 -9.41 17.32
C ARG A 3 -6.72 -10.70 17.52
N ASN A 4 -6.03 -11.20 16.49
CA ASN A 4 -5.24 -12.44 16.54
C ASN A 4 -3.73 -12.14 16.58
N GLY A 5 -3.34 -10.95 17.07
CA GLY A 5 -1.93 -10.56 17.18
C GLY A 5 -1.17 -10.59 15.85
N TRP A 6 -1.83 -10.21 14.75
CA TRP A 6 -1.25 -10.18 13.40
C TRP A 6 -0.75 -11.53 12.88
N ARG A 7 -1.44 -12.60 13.27
CA ARG A 7 -1.22 -13.96 12.76
C ARG A 7 -2.33 -14.46 11.84
N THR A 8 -1.96 -15.30 10.89
CA THR A 8 -2.84 -16.06 10.00
C THR A 8 -3.49 -17.25 10.73
N SER A 9 -4.40 -17.97 10.06
CA SER A 9 -5.05 -19.18 10.61
C SER A 9 -4.05 -20.32 10.87
N ASP A 10 -2.98 -20.42 10.08
CA ASP A 10 -1.86 -21.36 10.30
C ASP A 10 -0.81 -20.84 11.30
N LYS A 11 -1.17 -19.81 12.09
CA LYS A 11 -0.37 -19.19 13.17
C LYS A 11 0.92 -18.50 12.73
N LYS A 12 1.15 -18.32 11.43
CA LYS A 12 2.28 -17.57 10.89
C LYS A 12 2.03 -16.06 10.95
N PRO A 13 3.08 -15.23 10.90
CA PRO A 13 2.92 -13.79 10.71
C PRO A 13 2.14 -13.50 9.42
N VAL A 14 1.27 -12.50 9.47
CA VAL A 14 0.64 -11.95 8.26
C VAL A 14 1.73 -11.36 7.36
N LYS A 15 1.63 -11.59 6.05
CA LYS A 15 2.55 -10.99 5.07
C LYS A 15 2.45 -9.45 5.14
N ASN A 16 3.60 -8.79 5.24
CA ASN A 16 3.72 -7.33 5.36
C ASN A 16 2.96 -6.75 6.57
N ALA A 17 2.95 -7.47 7.70
CA ALA A 17 2.21 -7.08 8.89
C ALA A 17 2.62 -5.69 9.42
N GLU A 18 3.88 -5.31 9.23
CA GLU A 18 4.42 -4.00 9.55
C GLU A 18 3.73 -2.88 8.77
N LEU A 19 3.61 -3.01 7.45
CA LEU A 19 2.93 -2.01 6.60
C LEU A 19 1.46 -1.88 6.95
N TRP A 20 0.78 -3.00 7.26
CA TRP A 20 -0.61 -2.96 7.70
C TRP A 20 -0.79 -2.27 9.05
N GLN A 21 0.14 -2.49 9.99
CA GLN A 21 0.10 -1.83 11.30
C GLN A 21 0.31 -0.32 11.17
N GLU A 22 1.27 0.10 10.35
CA GLU A 22 1.50 1.51 10.04
C GLU A 22 0.28 2.16 9.38
N LEU A 23 -0.32 1.50 8.39
CA LEU A 23 -1.54 1.98 7.74
C LEU A 23 -2.68 2.15 8.75
N VAL A 24 -2.93 1.15 9.60
CA VAL A 24 -3.99 1.23 10.62
C VAL A 24 -3.76 2.43 11.53
N LYS A 25 -2.54 2.61 12.04
CA LYS A 25 -2.19 3.73 12.90
C LYS A 25 -2.37 5.08 12.20
N ALA A 26 -1.97 5.18 10.94
CA ALA A 26 -2.17 6.40 10.14
C ALA A 26 -3.65 6.71 9.89
N CYS A 27 -4.51 5.69 9.85
CA CYS A 27 -5.95 5.84 9.67
C CYS A 27 -6.70 6.24 10.95
N GLU A 28 -6.18 5.93 12.14
CA GLU A 28 -6.84 6.19 13.44
C GLU A 28 -7.42 7.62 13.62
N PRO A 29 -6.72 8.71 13.26
CA PRO A 29 -7.25 10.05 13.45
C PRO A 29 -8.28 10.49 12.40
N HIS A 30 -8.59 9.65 11.41
CA HIS A 30 -9.38 10.04 10.25
C HIS A 30 -10.63 9.19 10.05
N ARG A 31 -11.72 9.82 9.58
CA ARG A 31 -12.86 9.10 9.02
C ARG A 31 -12.64 8.92 7.52
N ILE A 32 -12.23 7.73 7.12
CA ILE A 32 -11.84 7.43 5.73
C ILE A 32 -12.98 6.74 4.98
N GLU A 33 -13.25 7.21 3.76
CA GLU A 33 -14.08 6.53 2.77
C GLU A 33 -13.18 5.91 1.71
N TRP A 34 -13.18 4.58 1.59
CA TRP A 34 -12.39 3.86 0.60
C TRP A 34 -13.17 3.73 -0.70
N LYS A 35 -12.62 4.25 -1.80
CA LYS A 35 -13.19 4.15 -3.15
C LYS A 35 -12.30 3.28 -4.02
N TRP A 36 -12.80 2.11 -4.37
CA TRP A 36 -12.12 1.18 -5.28
C TRP A 36 -12.41 1.60 -6.71
N VAL A 37 -11.38 2.02 -7.42
CA VAL A 37 -11.48 2.37 -8.85
C VAL A 37 -11.01 1.19 -9.71
N LYS A 38 -11.57 1.09 -10.91
CA LYS A 38 -11.07 0.13 -11.90
C LYS A 38 -9.72 0.64 -12.44
N GLY A 39 -8.75 -0.26 -12.61
CA GLY A 39 -7.46 0.12 -13.19
C GLY A 39 -7.64 0.77 -14.56
N HIS A 40 -6.93 1.88 -14.79
CA HIS A 40 -6.92 2.64 -16.05
C HIS A 40 -8.31 3.16 -16.46
N SER A 41 -9.15 3.51 -15.48
CA SER A 41 -10.48 4.06 -15.75
C SER A 41 -10.49 5.55 -16.09
N GLY A 42 -9.32 6.16 -16.30
CA GLY A 42 -9.20 7.58 -16.65
C GLY A 42 -9.47 8.53 -15.49
N HIS A 43 -9.22 8.10 -14.24
CA HIS A 43 -9.21 9.02 -13.10
C HIS A 43 -7.86 9.76 -13.09
N PRO A 44 -7.82 11.06 -13.45
CA PRO A 44 -6.55 11.75 -13.71
C PRO A 44 -5.59 11.70 -12.51
N GLU A 45 -6.12 11.73 -11.29
CA GLU A 45 -5.33 11.65 -10.07
C GLU A 45 -4.71 10.28 -9.86
N ASN A 46 -5.44 9.20 -10.14
CA ASN A 46 -4.93 7.83 -10.07
C ASN A 46 -3.88 7.56 -11.14
N ASP A 47 -4.13 8.01 -12.37
CA ASP A 47 -3.18 7.88 -13.49
C ASP A 47 -1.89 8.66 -13.19
N ARG A 48 -2.00 9.83 -12.55
CA ARG A 48 -0.84 10.59 -12.08
C ARG A 48 -0.04 9.83 -11.02
N VAL A 49 -0.71 9.22 -10.03
CA VAL A 49 -0.03 8.45 -8.98
C VAL A 49 0.65 7.20 -9.56
N ASP A 50 0.04 6.55 -10.54
CA ASP A 50 0.64 5.42 -11.27
C ASP A 50 1.93 5.83 -12.00
N ALA A 51 1.89 6.93 -12.76
CA ALA A 51 3.07 7.45 -13.45
C ALA A 51 4.21 7.82 -12.48
N LEU A 52 3.88 8.44 -11.33
CA LEU A 52 4.86 8.76 -10.29
C LEU A 52 5.47 7.51 -9.65
N ALA A 53 4.65 6.50 -9.36
CA ALA A 53 5.12 5.24 -8.79
C ALA A 53 6.04 4.50 -9.77
N CYS A 54 5.70 4.48 -11.07
CA CYS A 54 6.54 3.90 -12.12
C CYS A 54 7.89 4.64 -12.24
N ALA A 55 7.86 5.98 -12.26
CA ALA A 55 9.07 6.78 -12.34
C ALA A 55 10.01 6.56 -11.14
N ALA A 56 9.46 6.49 -9.92
CA ALA A 56 10.22 6.20 -8.72
C ALA A 56 10.83 4.78 -8.76
N ALA A 57 10.09 3.78 -9.23
CA ALA A 57 10.61 2.42 -9.38
C ALA A 57 11.74 2.34 -10.42
N ASP A 58 11.62 3.06 -11.54
CA ASP A 58 12.68 3.19 -12.54
C ASP A 58 13.94 3.82 -11.97
N ASP A 59 13.78 4.91 -11.22
CA ASP A 59 14.87 5.61 -10.56
C ASP A 59 15.61 4.71 -9.57
N GLN A 60 14.88 4.02 -8.69
CA GLN A 60 15.46 3.07 -7.74
C GLN A 60 16.23 1.94 -8.44
N ARG A 61 15.71 1.42 -9.56
CA ARG A 61 16.43 0.40 -10.35
C ARG A 61 17.75 0.93 -10.91
N ARG A 62 17.77 2.17 -11.41
CA ARG A 62 18.99 2.79 -11.93
C ARG A 62 20.04 2.99 -10.84
N HIS A 63 19.62 3.47 -9.67
CA HIS A 63 20.51 3.68 -8.53
C HIS A 63 21.05 2.37 -7.92
N HIS A 64 20.33 1.26 -8.04
CA HIS A 64 20.79 -0.05 -7.56
C HIS A 64 21.78 -0.74 -8.53
N THR A 65 21.85 -0.31 -9.79
CA THR A 65 22.69 -0.94 -10.83
C THR A 65 24.04 -0.23 -11.03
N LEU A 66 24.27 0.89 -10.35
CA LEU A 66 25.54 1.63 -10.29
C LEU A 66 26.28 1.32 -8.98
#